data_AF-A0A7S3HMS6-F1
#
_entry.id   AF-A0A7S3HMS6-F1
#
_cell.length_a   1.000
_cell.length_b   1.000
_cell.length_c   1.000
_cell.angle_alpha   90.00
_cell.angle_beta   90.00
_cell.angle_gamma   90.00
#
_symmetry.space_group_name_H-M   'P 1'
#
loop_
_entity.id
_entity.type
_entity.pdbx_description
1 polymer ?
#
loop_
_entity_poly.entity_id
_entity_poly.type
_entity_poly.pdbx_seq_one_letter_code
_entity_poly.pdbx_strand_id
1 'polypeptide(L)'
;QEFPKGISAKDGVKLESAFLNAASEAVKEGFRRLKVMKVPCGRPSDFYAEMLKTDKQMYLIRQRAAEETRRIRIVEDRRKAQSAKKFAKKAKSKKLEARAEEKRTNLQDIDKWRQSNKKKGGGNEDDKDLDDILDKRNPKGKGKDSLPSKSKKRKAADEKFGYGGKKRFAKQNDSKSVDDKGKGKGKGKGKGKGKGKSMGKSKGKGKGKGKGLGKGRASSQGGGASKKRK
;
A
#
# COMPACT_ATOMS: atom_id res chain seq x y z
N GLN A 1 31.17 14.67 43.41
CA GLN A 1 31.26 14.52 41.94
C GLN A 1 30.34 15.56 41.34
N GLU A 2 30.90 16.64 40.80
CA GLU A 2 30.11 17.68 40.16
C GLU A 2 29.78 17.28 38.74
N PHE A 3 28.51 17.44 38.35
CA PHE A 3 28.09 17.20 36.98
C PHE A 3 28.68 18.28 36.05
N PRO A 4 28.93 17.96 34.77
CA PRO A 4 29.38 18.95 33.81
C PRO A 4 28.44 20.16 33.78
N LYS A 5 29.00 21.37 33.67
CA LYS A 5 28.23 22.64 33.75
C LYS A 5 27.03 22.61 32.79
N GLY A 6 25.83 22.85 33.33
CA GLY A 6 24.58 22.91 32.57
C GLY A 6 23.82 21.59 32.41
N ILE A 7 24.27 20.50 33.06
CA ILE A 7 23.59 19.20 33.02
C ILE A 7 22.97 18.90 34.38
N SER A 8 21.65 18.71 34.38
CA SER A 8 20.89 18.28 35.55
C SER A 8 20.76 16.76 35.57
N ALA A 9 20.74 16.16 36.76
CA ALA A 9 20.52 14.72 36.93
C ALA A 9 19.17 14.22 36.37
N LYS A 10 18.19 15.12 36.18
CA LYS A 10 16.89 14.81 35.57
C LYS A 10 16.92 14.76 34.04
N ASP A 11 17.95 15.34 33.40
CA ASP A 11 18.09 15.40 31.95
C ASP A 11 18.80 14.14 31.43
N GLY A 12 18.12 12.98 31.47
CA GLY A 12 18.71 11.67 31.17
C GLY A 12 19.49 11.60 29.84
N VAL A 13 18.94 12.14 28.74
CA VAL A 13 19.59 12.10 27.42
C VAL A 13 20.87 12.94 27.36
N LYS A 14 20.84 14.14 27.94
CA LYS A 14 22.02 15.03 27.95
C LYS A 14 23.11 14.46 28.87
N LEU A 15 22.69 13.88 29.99
CA LEU A 15 23.58 13.21 30.93
C LEU A 15 24.25 11.98 30.28
N GLU A 16 23.48 11.13 29.61
CA GLU A 16 24.00 9.99 28.84
C GLU A 16 25.00 10.43 27.76
N SER A 17 24.69 11.50 27.01
CA SER A 17 25.60 12.05 26.01
C SER A 17 26.90 12.54 26.64
N ALA A 18 26.86 13.17 27.80
CA ALA A 18 28.06 13.64 28.49
C ALA A 18 28.92 12.49 29.00
N PHE A 19 28.32 11.43 29.57
CA PHE A 19 29.03 10.23 29.96
C PHE A 19 29.68 9.53 28.76
N LEU A 20 28.97 9.45 27.64
CA LEU A 20 29.51 8.87 26.41
C LEU A 20 30.72 9.67 25.90
N ASN A 21 30.65 11.00 25.91
CA ASN A 21 31.74 11.87 25.47
C ASN A 21 32.96 11.74 26.37
N ALA A 22 32.77 11.82 27.70
CA ALA A 22 33.84 11.67 28.68
C ALA A 22 34.54 10.30 28.56
N ALA A 23 33.76 9.22 28.42
CA ALA A 23 34.32 7.88 28.22
C ALA A 23 35.08 7.77 26.89
N SER A 24 34.54 8.34 25.80
CA SER A 24 35.19 8.33 24.48
C SER A 24 36.52 9.08 24.46
N GLU A 25 36.59 10.24 25.12
CA GLU A 25 37.83 11.02 25.26
C GLU A 25 38.89 10.27 26.09
N ALA A 26 38.50 9.72 27.23
CA ALA A 26 39.39 8.92 28.08
C ALA A 26 39.94 7.69 27.33
N VAL A 27 39.10 6.99 26.56
CA VAL A 27 39.53 5.86 25.73
C VAL A 27 40.53 6.32 24.67
N LYS A 28 40.27 7.41 23.94
CA LYS A 28 41.20 7.95 22.93
C LYS A 28 42.56 8.28 23.54
N GLU A 29 42.58 8.90 24.72
CA GLU A 29 43.82 9.20 25.41
C GLU A 29 44.56 7.94 25.86
N GLY A 30 43.84 6.95 26.41
CA GLY A 30 44.40 5.64 26.76
C GLY A 30 45.04 4.94 25.57
N PHE A 31 44.34 4.90 24.42
CA PHE A 31 44.88 4.35 23.17
C PHE A 31 46.14 5.09 22.70
N ARG A 32 46.18 6.43 22.81
CA ARG A 32 47.37 7.22 22.48
C ARG A 32 48.58 6.81 23.33
N ARG A 33 48.38 6.67 24.65
CA ARG A 33 49.43 6.27 25.60
C ARG A 33 49.90 4.82 25.35
N LEU A 34 48.98 3.88 25.18
CA LEU A 34 49.29 2.47 24.88
C LEU A 34 50.07 2.31 23.57
N LYS A 35 49.75 3.12 22.55
CA LYS A 35 50.47 3.14 21.28
C LYS A 35 51.93 3.57 21.43
N VAL A 36 52.21 4.58 22.26
CA VAL A 36 53.59 5.01 22.56
C VAL A 36 54.37 3.89 23.24
N MET A 37 53.73 3.15 24.16
CA MET A 37 54.31 2.00 24.83
C MET A 37 54.38 0.73 23.96
N LYS A 38 53.95 0.80 22.69
CA LYS A 38 53.90 -0.32 21.74
C LYS A 38 53.08 -1.53 22.23
N VAL A 39 52.04 -1.29 23.03
CA VAL A 39 51.13 -2.35 23.50
C VAL A 39 49.97 -2.51 22.49
N PRO A 40 49.72 -3.72 21.97
CA PRO A 40 48.58 -3.98 21.09
C PRO A 40 47.27 -3.86 21.87
N CYS A 41 46.40 -2.94 21.44
CA CYS A 41 45.17 -2.57 22.16
C CYS A 41 43.87 -2.90 21.39
N GLY A 42 43.98 -3.42 20.16
CA GLY A 42 42.84 -3.85 19.36
C GLY A 42 42.62 -5.36 19.44
N ARG A 43 41.36 -5.80 19.48
CA ARG A 43 41.01 -7.21 19.35
C ARG A 43 41.19 -7.66 17.90
N PRO A 44 42.03 -8.66 17.59
CA PRO A 44 42.12 -9.23 16.25
C PRO A 44 40.81 -9.90 15.83
N SER A 45 40.47 -9.83 14.53
CA SER A 45 39.23 -10.43 14.00
C SER A 45 39.19 -11.95 14.10
N ASP A 46 40.36 -12.60 14.07
CA ASP A 46 40.54 -14.06 14.08
C ASP A 46 40.79 -14.63 15.49
N PHE A 47 40.62 -13.80 16.53
CA PHE A 47 40.78 -14.23 17.92
C PHE A 47 39.42 -14.60 18.55
N TYR A 48 39.14 -15.90 18.56
CA TYR A 48 37.94 -16.50 19.16
C TYR A 48 38.16 -16.83 20.63
N ALA A 49 37.90 -15.85 21.49
CA ALA A 49 37.81 -16.03 22.94
C ALA A 49 36.37 -15.85 23.43
N GLU A 50 36.05 -16.38 24.60
CA GLU A 50 34.75 -16.18 25.23
C GLU A 50 34.51 -14.68 25.49
N MET A 51 33.36 -14.17 25.03
CA MET A 51 32.96 -12.78 25.18
C MET A 51 31.93 -12.63 26.30
N LEU A 52 31.84 -11.43 26.90
CA LEU A 52 30.89 -11.12 27.97
C LEU A 52 29.42 -11.46 27.62
N LYS A 53 29.05 -11.40 26.34
CA LYS A 53 27.73 -11.78 25.83
C LYS A 53 27.87 -12.91 24.81
N THR A 54 26.99 -13.89 24.90
CA THR A 54 26.94 -15.01 23.96
C THR A 54 26.53 -14.54 22.57
N ASP A 55 27.05 -15.21 21.53
CA ASP A 55 26.71 -14.89 20.14
C ASP A 55 25.23 -15.05 19.84
N LYS A 56 24.56 -16.01 20.50
CA LYS A 56 23.11 -16.21 20.42
C LYS A 56 22.35 -14.98 20.90
N GLN A 57 22.77 -14.37 22.01
CA GLN A 57 22.15 -13.13 22.51
C GLN A 57 22.41 -11.96 21.55
N MET A 58 23.64 -11.80 21.05
CA MET A 58 23.97 -10.74 20.10
C MET A 58 23.23 -10.87 18.77
N TYR A 59 22.97 -12.11 18.31
CA TYR A 59 22.12 -12.37 17.15
C TYR A 59 20.70 -11.85 17.35
N LEU A 60 20.09 -12.12 18.51
CA LEU A 60 18.74 -11.62 18.84
C LEU A 60 18.69 -10.09 18.92
N ILE A 61 19.73 -9.45 19.50
CA ILE A 61 19.82 -7.99 19.56
C ILE A 61 19.89 -7.40 18.14
N ARG A 62 20.74 -7.95 17.28
CA ARG A 62 20.84 -7.52 15.87
C ARG A 62 19.52 -7.71 15.12
N GLN A 63 18.84 -8.83 15.35
CA GLN A 63 17.54 -9.08 14.76
C GLN A 63 16.51 -8.02 15.19
N ARG A 64 16.44 -7.68 16.47
CA ARG A 64 15.53 -6.63 16.97
C ARG A 64 15.83 -5.25 16.38
N ALA A 65 17.10 -4.88 16.28
CA ALA A 65 17.49 -3.62 15.64
C ALA A 65 17.11 -3.58 14.15
N ALA A 66 17.30 -4.69 13.43
CA ALA A 66 16.88 -4.81 12.03
C ALA A 66 15.35 -4.75 11.86
N GLU A 67 14.59 -5.37 12.77
CA GLU A 67 13.13 -5.30 12.78
C GLU A 67 12.64 -3.87 13.05
N GLU A 68 13.26 -3.14 13.96
CA GLU A 68 12.87 -1.77 14.30
C GLU A 68 13.16 -0.80 13.15
N THR A 69 14.35 -0.87 12.56
CA THR A 69 14.68 -0.08 11.35
C THR A 69 13.73 -0.38 10.20
N ARG A 70 13.32 -1.65 10.02
CA ARG A 70 12.31 -2.02 9.03
C ARG A 70 10.94 -1.40 9.32
N ARG A 71 10.51 -1.38 10.58
CA ARG A 71 9.23 -0.75 10.98
C ARG A 71 9.23 0.75 10.69
N ILE A 72 10.30 1.45 11.06
CA ILE A 72 10.45 2.88 10.80
C ILE A 72 10.34 3.16 9.29
N ARG A 73 11.10 2.42 8.46
CA ARG A 73 11.06 2.56 6.99
C ARG A 73 9.66 2.35 6.42
N ILE A 74 8.92 1.34 6.90
CA ILE A 74 7.55 1.08 6.44
C ILE A 74 6.62 2.28 6.74
N VAL A 75 6.77 2.90 7.90
CA VAL A 75 5.97 4.07 8.30
C VAL A 75 6.34 5.28 7.45
N GLU A 76 7.62 5.52 7.22
CA GLU A 76 8.13 6.60 6.37
C GLU A 76 7.66 6.44 4.91
N ASP A 77 7.78 5.23 4.36
CA ASP A 77 7.31 4.91 3.01
C ASP A 77 5.80 5.10 2.88
N ARG A 78 5.04 4.72 3.92
CA ARG A 78 3.59 4.97 3.96
C ARG A 78 3.29 6.46 3.96
N ARG A 79 3.99 7.26 4.76
CA ARG A 79 3.82 8.72 4.82
C ARG A 79 4.17 9.36 3.46
N LYS A 80 5.27 8.93 2.84
CA LYS A 80 5.71 9.37 1.51
C LYS A 80 4.71 8.98 0.41
N ALA A 81 4.17 7.76 0.44
CA ALA A 81 3.15 7.32 -0.51
C ALA A 81 1.84 8.11 -0.34
N GLN A 82 1.45 8.45 0.89
CA GLN A 82 0.27 9.28 1.15
C GLN A 82 0.46 10.72 0.66
N SER A 83 1.61 11.34 0.91
CA SER A 83 1.90 12.68 0.41
C SER A 83 1.94 12.70 -1.12
N ALA A 84 2.63 11.73 -1.75
CA ALA A 84 2.68 11.60 -3.20
C ALA A 84 1.28 11.48 -3.82
N LYS A 85 0.36 10.69 -3.23
CA LYS A 85 -1.04 10.59 -3.69
C LYS A 85 -1.78 11.94 -3.61
N LYS A 86 -1.58 12.71 -2.53
CA LYS A 86 -2.18 14.05 -2.38
C LYS A 86 -1.64 15.01 -3.44
N PHE A 87 -0.33 15.04 -3.67
CA PHE A 87 0.29 15.87 -4.70
C PHE A 87 -0.14 15.48 -6.11
N ALA A 88 -0.19 14.18 -6.42
CA ALA A 88 -0.65 13.69 -7.72
C ALA A 88 -2.10 14.13 -8.02
N LYS A 89 -2.98 14.14 -7.01
CA LYS A 89 -4.36 14.62 -7.17
C LYS A 89 -4.40 16.13 -7.49
N LYS A 90 -3.63 16.94 -6.75
CA LYS A 90 -3.52 18.39 -6.99
C LYS A 90 -2.89 18.70 -8.36
N ALA A 91 -1.84 17.99 -8.74
CA ALA A 91 -1.20 18.13 -10.03
C ALA A 91 -2.17 17.80 -11.18
N LYS A 92 -2.97 16.74 -11.01
CA LYS A 92 -4.01 16.38 -12.00
C LYS A 92 -5.08 17.47 -12.12
N SER A 93 -5.57 18.05 -11.02
CA SER A 93 -6.56 19.13 -11.08
C SER A 93 -5.98 20.37 -11.74
N LYS A 94 -4.77 20.80 -11.33
CA LYS A 94 -4.09 21.96 -11.91
C LYS A 94 -3.84 21.78 -13.42
N LYS A 95 -3.49 20.56 -13.86
CA LYS A 95 -3.31 20.27 -15.29
C LYS A 95 -4.62 20.36 -16.09
N LEU A 96 -5.75 19.95 -15.48
CA LEU A 96 -7.06 20.07 -16.14
C LEU A 96 -7.52 21.52 -16.20
N GLU A 97 -7.27 22.29 -15.15
CA GLU A 97 -7.53 23.73 -15.08
C GLU A 97 -6.70 24.49 -16.11
N ALA A 98 -5.38 24.29 -16.14
CA ALA A 98 -4.49 24.90 -17.14
C ALA A 98 -4.93 24.56 -18.58
N ARG A 99 -5.32 23.30 -18.85
CA ARG A 99 -5.85 22.92 -20.16
C ARG A 99 -7.18 23.60 -20.50
N ALA A 100 -8.03 23.84 -19.50
CA ALA A 100 -9.29 24.55 -19.70
C ALA A 100 -9.07 26.04 -19.94
N GLU A 101 -8.12 26.64 -19.23
CA GLU A 101 -7.64 28.01 -19.44
C GLU A 101 -7.05 28.18 -20.84
N GLU A 102 -6.11 27.31 -21.25
CA GLU A 102 -5.55 27.29 -22.61
C GLU A 102 -6.65 27.21 -23.70
N LYS A 103 -7.68 26.38 -23.49
CA LYS A 103 -8.81 26.32 -24.43
C LYS A 103 -9.61 27.62 -24.46
N ARG A 104 -9.84 28.23 -23.29
CA ARG A 104 -10.58 29.51 -23.19
C ARG A 104 -9.81 30.64 -23.84
N THR A 105 -8.50 30.75 -23.59
CA THR A 105 -7.64 31.77 -24.22
C THR A 105 -7.60 31.58 -25.73
N ASN A 106 -7.43 30.35 -26.21
CA ASN A 106 -7.41 30.05 -27.64
C ASN A 106 -8.75 30.40 -28.32
N LEU A 107 -9.89 30.07 -27.70
CA LEU A 107 -11.20 30.46 -28.23
C LEU A 107 -11.38 31.98 -28.24
N GLN A 108 -10.97 32.69 -27.18
CA GLN A 108 -11.01 34.15 -27.14
C GLN A 108 -10.11 34.78 -28.20
N ASP A 109 -8.94 34.21 -28.48
CA ASP A 109 -8.04 34.73 -29.50
C ASP A 109 -8.57 34.46 -30.92
N ILE A 110 -9.23 33.32 -31.14
CA ILE A 110 -9.97 33.05 -32.38
C ILE A 110 -11.14 34.04 -32.55
N ASP A 111 -11.92 34.28 -31.49
CA ASP A 111 -13.05 35.22 -31.53
C ASP A 111 -12.58 36.65 -31.81
N LYS A 112 -11.50 37.09 -31.15
CA LYS A 112 -10.84 38.39 -31.43
C LYS A 112 -10.36 38.46 -32.88
N TRP A 113 -9.73 37.39 -33.38
CA TRP A 113 -9.27 37.31 -34.77
C TRP A 113 -10.45 37.42 -35.74
N ARG A 114 -11.52 36.64 -35.55
CA ARG A 114 -12.77 36.71 -36.34
C ARG A 114 -13.36 38.12 -36.35
N GLN A 115 -13.46 38.76 -35.17
CA GLN A 115 -13.96 40.14 -35.07
C GLN A 115 -13.06 41.15 -35.78
N SER A 116 -11.74 41.01 -35.68
CA SER A 116 -10.77 41.88 -36.36
C SER A 116 -10.81 41.71 -37.89
N ASN A 117 -10.99 40.47 -38.38
CA ASN A 117 -11.06 40.16 -39.81
C ASN A 117 -12.36 40.70 -40.42
N LYS A 118 -13.50 40.53 -39.72
CA LYS A 118 -14.79 41.09 -40.11
C LYS A 118 -14.78 42.62 -40.19
N LYS A 119 -14.05 43.30 -39.30
CA LYS A 119 -13.90 44.78 -39.31
C LYS A 119 -12.98 45.29 -40.43
N LYS A 120 -12.05 44.48 -40.94
CA LYS A 120 -11.11 44.86 -42.02
C LYS A 120 -11.67 44.67 -43.44
N GLY A 121 -12.94 44.32 -43.60
CA GLY A 121 -13.62 44.26 -44.91
C GLY A 121 -13.36 43.00 -45.74
N GLY A 122 -12.68 41.98 -45.19
CA GLY A 122 -12.48 40.68 -45.83
C GLY A 122 -13.62 39.72 -45.51
N GLY A 123 -14.80 39.93 -46.11
CA GLY A 123 -15.88 38.95 -46.05
C GLY A 123 -15.65 37.81 -47.04
N ASN A 124 -14.83 36.81 -46.69
CA ASN A 124 -14.80 35.56 -47.45
C ASN A 124 -16.12 34.83 -47.22
N GLU A 125 -16.81 34.45 -48.31
CA GLU A 125 -18.03 33.65 -48.28
C GLU A 125 -17.80 32.28 -47.59
N ASP A 126 -16.56 31.80 -47.55
CA ASP A 126 -16.12 30.57 -46.89
C ASP A 126 -16.32 30.56 -45.36
N ASP A 127 -16.28 31.71 -44.68
CA ASP A 127 -16.46 31.77 -43.21
C ASP A 127 -17.91 31.49 -42.79
N LYS A 128 -18.89 31.82 -43.66
CA LYS A 128 -20.30 31.47 -43.44
C LYS A 128 -20.55 29.98 -43.66
N ASP A 129 -19.89 29.38 -44.65
CA ASP A 129 -19.97 27.94 -44.92
C ASP A 129 -19.35 27.12 -43.78
N LEU A 130 -18.27 27.58 -43.17
CA LEU A 130 -17.64 26.89 -42.04
C LEU A 130 -18.53 26.88 -40.78
N ASP A 131 -19.20 27.98 -40.47
CA ASP A 131 -20.13 28.04 -39.32
C ASP A 131 -21.38 27.18 -39.58
N ASP A 132 -21.92 27.17 -40.81
CA ASP A 132 -23.07 26.33 -41.18
C ASP A 132 -22.73 24.82 -41.20
N ILE A 133 -21.50 24.46 -41.57
CA ILE A 133 -20.96 23.08 -41.48
C ILE A 133 -20.73 22.66 -40.02
N LEU A 134 -20.28 23.57 -39.16
CA LEU A 134 -20.03 23.28 -37.74
C LEU A 134 -21.35 23.11 -36.96
N ASP A 135 -22.36 23.94 -37.26
CA ASP A 135 -23.70 23.82 -36.67
C ASP A 135 -24.43 22.56 -37.18
N LYS A 136 -24.30 22.20 -38.47
CA LYS A 136 -24.80 20.92 -39.00
C LYS A 136 -24.11 19.70 -38.37
N ARG A 137 -22.86 19.83 -37.89
CA ARG A 137 -22.12 18.76 -37.18
C ARG A 137 -22.42 18.67 -35.69
N ASN A 138 -23.26 19.53 -35.13
CA ASN A 138 -23.78 19.39 -33.78
C ASN A 138 -25.18 18.76 -33.83
N PRO A 139 -25.32 17.41 -33.96
CA PRO A 139 -26.63 16.78 -33.92
C PRO A 139 -27.18 16.85 -32.49
N LYS A 140 -27.83 17.97 -32.16
CA LYS A 140 -28.84 17.99 -31.12
C LYS A 140 -30.02 17.15 -31.60
N GLY A 141 -29.93 15.85 -31.32
CA GLY A 141 -31.05 14.92 -31.46
C GLY A 141 -31.00 14.06 -32.72
N LYS A 142 -30.35 12.90 -32.61
CA LYS A 142 -30.77 11.58 -33.11
C LYS A 142 -29.60 10.60 -32.96
N GLY A 143 -29.78 9.58 -32.13
CA GLY A 143 -28.78 8.53 -31.92
C GLY A 143 -28.59 8.13 -30.45
N LYS A 144 -29.66 7.74 -29.76
CA LYS A 144 -29.57 7.12 -28.43
C LYS A 144 -29.16 5.63 -28.49
N ASP A 145 -29.00 5.08 -29.69
CA ASP A 145 -28.90 3.63 -29.91
C ASP A 145 -27.50 3.13 -30.29
N SER A 146 -26.47 3.97 -30.24
CA SER A 146 -25.07 3.55 -30.55
C SER A 146 -24.09 3.71 -29.38
N LEU A 147 -24.58 3.67 -28.14
CA LEU A 147 -23.71 3.49 -26.98
C LEU A 147 -23.24 2.02 -26.94
N PRO A 148 -21.93 1.74 -26.82
CA PRO A 148 -21.44 0.37 -26.74
C PRO A 148 -22.13 -0.36 -25.58
N SER A 149 -22.91 -1.39 -25.91
CA SER A 149 -23.64 -2.19 -24.94
C SER A 149 -22.68 -2.70 -23.86
N LYS A 150 -23.07 -2.52 -22.59
CA LYS A 150 -22.23 -2.92 -21.46
C LYS A 150 -21.78 -4.37 -21.61
N SER A 151 -20.48 -4.64 -21.46
CA SER A 151 -19.95 -6.00 -21.66
C SER A 151 -20.69 -7.02 -20.78
N LYS A 152 -20.88 -8.25 -21.27
CA LYS A 152 -21.55 -9.33 -20.51
C LYS A 152 -20.94 -9.52 -19.11
N LYS A 153 -19.61 -9.36 -18.99
CA LYS A 153 -18.90 -9.37 -17.69
C LYS A 153 -19.36 -8.25 -16.76
N ARG A 154 -19.61 -7.05 -17.31
CA ARG A 154 -20.10 -5.92 -16.52
C ARG A 154 -21.56 -6.07 -16.13
N LYS A 155 -22.42 -6.61 -17.02
CA LYS A 155 -23.82 -6.96 -16.68
C LYS A 155 -23.89 -7.95 -15.51
N ALA A 156 -23.13 -9.06 -15.57
CA ALA A 156 -23.08 -10.04 -14.49
C ALA A 156 -22.51 -9.48 -13.17
N ALA A 157 -21.53 -8.56 -13.26
CA ALA A 157 -21.00 -7.88 -12.08
C ALA A 157 -22.01 -6.88 -11.50
N ASP A 158 -22.76 -6.17 -12.33
CA ASP A 158 -23.79 -5.24 -11.88
C ASP A 158 -25.01 -5.99 -11.29
N GLU A 159 -25.34 -7.19 -11.78
CA GLU A 159 -26.34 -8.07 -11.15
C GLU A 159 -25.85 -8.55 -9.77
N LYS A 160 -24.60 -9.04 -9.70
CA LYS A 160 -24.03 -9.60 -8.47
C LYS A 160 -23.71 -8.54 -7.41
N PHE A 161 -23.30 -7.34 -7.83
CA PHE A 161 -22.77 -6.30 -6.94
C PHE A 161 -23.49 -4.94 -7.05
N GLY A 162 -24.40 -4.76 -8.00
CA GLY A 162 -25.10 -3.50 -8.27
C GLY A 162 -24.31 -2.48 -9.09
N TYR A 163 -25.03 -1.47 -9.58
CA TYR A 163 -24.45 -0.35 -10.30
C TYR A 163 -23.77 0.63 -9.31
N GLY A 164 -22.44 0.57 -9.20
CA GLY A 164 -21.63 1.71 -8.79
C GLY A 164 -21.85 2.33 -7.40
N GLY A 165 -22.23 1.55 -6.37
CA GLY A 165 -22.39 2.07 -5.00
C GLY A 165 -22.23 1.02 -3.90
N LYS A 166 -21.92 1.47 -2.67
CA LYS A 166 -21.73 0.62 -1.48
C LYS A 166 -23.03 -0.12 -1.10
N LYS A 167 -23.18 -1.38 -1.51
CA LYS A 167 -24.22 -2.31 -1.02
C LYS A 167 -23.94 -2.81 0.40
N ARG A 168 -23.92 -1.90 1.39
CA ARG A 168 -23.74 -2.30 2.80
C ARG A 168 -24.97 -2.99 3.41
N PHE A 169 -26.12 -2.96 2.73
CA PHE A 169 -27.40 -3.46 3.27
C PHE A 169 -28.20 -4.37 2.33
N ALA A 170 -27.68 -4.73 1.15
CA ALA A 170 -28.39 -5.61 0.20
C ALA A 170 -28.43 -7.09 0.62
N LYS A 171 -27.89 -7.41 1.81
CA LYS A 171 -27.99 -8.71 2.49
C LYS A 171 -28.60 -8.55 3.88
N GLN A 172 -29.49 -7.57 4.07
CA GLN A 172 -30.35 -7.54 5.24
C GLN A 172 -31.67 -8.21 4.89
N ASN A 173 -32.18 -9.02 5.82
CA ASN A 173 -33.51 -9.59 5.70
C ASN A 173 -34.52 -8.44 5.79
N ASP A 174 -35.35 -8.28 4.76
CA ASP A 174 -36.54 -7.44 4.82
C ASP A 174 -37.70 -8.23 5.43
N SER A 175 -38.75 -7.54 5.88
CA SER A 175 -39.95 -8.17 6.46
C SER A 175 -40.70 -9.07 5.47
N LYS A 176 -40.31 -9.10 4.19
CA LYS A 176 -40.85 -10.00 3.18
C LYS A 176 -40.07 -11.32 3.10
N SER A 177 -38.78 -11.32 3.45
CA SER A 177 -37.91 -12.50 3.51
C SER A 177 -38.22 -13.45 4.68
N VAL A 178 -39.02 -13.04 5.67
CA VAL A 178 -39.36 -13.88 6.84
C VAL A 178 -40.54 -14.82 6.59
N ASP A 179 -41.38 -14.52 5.59
CA ASP A 179 -42.58 -15.31 5.27
C ASP A 179 -42.38 -16.30 4.11
N ASP A 180 -41.26 -16.24 3.38
CA ASP A 180 -40.94 -17.22 2.33
C ASP A 180 -40.33 -18.51 2.92
N LYS A 181 -41.18 -19.34 3.54
CA LYS A 181 -40.86 -20.75 3.83
C LYS A 181 -41.22 -21.64 2.64
N GLY A 182 -40.54 -21.45 1.51
CA GLY A 182 -40.58 -22.36 0.38
C GLY A 182 -40.13 -23.77 0.76
N LYS A 183 -41.00 -24.76 0.49
CA LYS A 183 -40.89 -26.20 0.79
C LYS A 183 -39.46 -26.75 0.65
N GLY A 184 -38.87 -27.13 1.78
CA GLY A 184 -37.60 -27.86 1.82
C GLY A 184 -37.74 -29.23 1.15
N LYS A 185 -37.03 -29.45 0.04
CA LYS A 185 -36.82 -30.80 -0.50
C LYS A 185 -35.82 -31.54 0.39
N GLY A 186 -36.29 -32.65 0.95
CA GLY A 186 -35.64 -33.45 1.96
C GLY A 186 -34.41 -34.25 1.51
N LYS A 187 -33.75 -34.77 2.55
CA LYS A 187 -32.60 -35.68 2.62
C LYS A 187 -32.51 -36.74 1.52
N GLY A 188 -31.27 -36.97 1.05
CA GLY A 188 -30.80 -38.23 0.50
C GLY A 188 -29.35 -38.51 0.91
N LYS A 189 -29.15 -39.14 2.07
CA LYS A 189 -27.86 -39.76 2.46
C LYS A 189 -27.85 -41.19 1.90
N GLY A 190 -27.11 -41.43 0.83
CA GLY A 190 -26.78 -42.79 0.36
C GLY A 190 -25.49 -43.29 1.02
N LYS A 191 -25.55 -44.43 1.71
CA LYS A 191 -24.42 -45.18 2.29
C LYS A 191 -24.39 -46.58 1.66
N GLY A 192 -23.19 -47.09 1.36
CA GLY A 192 -22.89 -48.50 0.98
C GLY A 192 -22.67 -48.68 -0.53
N LYS A 193 -21.74 -49.47 -1.08
CA LYS A 193 -20.75 -50.51 -0.68
C LYS A 193 -19.59 -50.38 -1.72
N GLY A 194 -18.29 -50.57 -1.46
CA GLY A 194 -17.60 -51.80 -1.02
C GLY A 194 -16.99 -52.58 -2.21
N LYS A 195 -15.64 -52.57 -2.33
CA LYS A 195 -14.68 -53.46 -3.09
C LYS A 195 -13.56 -52.58 -3.69
N GLY A 196 -12.25 -52.78 -3.54
CA GLY A 196 -11.44 -53.84 -2.92
C GLY A 196 -10.21 -54.09 -3.82
N LYS A 197 -8.99 -53.95 -3.24
CA LYS A 197 -7.67 -54.49 -3.70
C LYS A 197 -7.10 -53.84 -5.00
N SER A 198 -5.80 -53.63 -5.25
CA SER A 198 -4.56 -54.25 -4.78
C SER A 198 -3.32 -53.41 -5.18
N MET A 199 -2.27 -53.48 -4.34
CA MET A 199 -0.84 -53.64 -4.68
C MET A 199 -0.11 -52.66 -5.62
N GLY A 200 1.06 -52.17 -5.16
CA GLY A 200 2.15 -51.76 -6.06
C GLY A 200 3.18 -50.81 -5.44
N LYS A 201 4.18 -51.37 -4.74
CA LYS A 201 5.42 -50.68 -4.31
C LYS A 201 6.24 -50.23 -5.54
N SER A 202 6.83 -49.03 -5.51
CA SER A 202 8.27 -48.86 -5.78
C SER A 202 8.78 -47.43 -5.54
N LYS A 203 9.92 -47.38 -4.85
CA LYS A 203 10.90 -46.29 -4.70
C LYS A 203 11.18 -45.52 -6.00
N GLY A 204 11.43 -44.21 -5.88
CA GLY A 204 12.15 -43.44 -6.91
C GLY A 204 12.40 -41.98 -6.50
N LYS A 205 13.66 -41.65 -6.21
CA LYS A 205 14.20 -40.29 -6.00
C LYS A 205 13.88 -39.37 -7.20
N GLY A 206 13.63 -38.08 -6.95
CA GLY A 206 13.71 -37.08 -8.02
C GLY A 206 13.32 -35.67 -7.59
N LYS A 207 14.33 -34.79 -7.47
CA LYS A 207 14.21 -33.34 -7.23
C LYS A 207 13.28 -32.66 -8.25
N GLY A 208 12.48 -31.71 -7.78
CA GLY A 208 11.79 -30.75 -8.66
C GLY A 208 11.18 -29.59 -7.89
N LYS A 209 11.89 -28.46 -7.85
CA LYS A 209 11.44 -27.17 -7.31
C LYS A 209 10.14 -26.70 -7.98
N GLY A 210 9.22 -26.12 -7.20
CA GLY A 210 8.22 -25.21 -7.77
C GLY A 210 7.07 -24.85 -6.84
N LYS A 211 7.16 -23.67 -6.21
CA LYS A 211 6.08 -22.68 -5.96
C LYS A 211 4.76 -23.27 -5.40
N GLY A 212 4.42 -23.05 -4.13
CA GLY A 212 4.02 -21.74 -3.61
C GLY A 212 2.50 -21.61 -3.62
N LEU A 213 1.95 -21.17 -2.48
CA LEU A 213 0.57 -20.69 -2.20
C LEU A 213 -0.38 -21.68 -1.51
N GLY A 214 -0.96 -21.19 -0.41
CA GLY A 214 -2.28 -21.62 0.06
C GLY A 214 -2.36 -22.27 1.43
N LYS A 215 -1.83 -21.64 2.49
CA LYS A 215 -2.18 -22.04 3.88
C LYS A 215 -3.68 -21.89 4.08
N GLY A 216 -4.32 -23.04 4.27
CA GLY A 216 -5.70 -23.17 4.72
C GLY A 216 -5.91 -22.57 6.10
N ARG A 217 -7.12 -22.04 6.27
CA ARG A 217 -7.72 -21.70 7.55
C ARG A 217 -7.85 -22.99 8.37
N ALA A 218 -7.30 -22.99 9.58
CA ALA A 218 -7.69 -23.91 10.63
C ALA A 218 -8.18 -23.08 11.81
N SER A 219 -9.46 -23.25 12.11
CA SER A 219 -10.16 -22.88 13.32
C SER A 219 -9.75 -23.80 14.47
N SER A 220 -9.48 -23.26 15.65
CA SER A 220 -9.75 -23.97 16.91
C SER A 220 -9.95 -22.97 18.04
N GLN A 221 -11.16 -23.03 18.63
CA GLN A 221 -11.49 -23.07 20.08
C GLN A 221 -10.58 -22.23 21.00
N GLY A 222 -11.11 -21.28 21.76
CA GLY A 222 -12.15 -21.47 22.76
C GLY A 222 -11.50 -21.25 24.13
N GLY A 223 -11.36 -19.97 24.52
CA GLY A 223 -10.72 -19.57 25.79
C GLY A 223 -11.76 -19.32 26.87
N GLY A 224 -11.84 -20.24 27.84
CA GLY A 224 -12.62 -20.11 29.06
C GLY A 224 -12.04 -19.05 30.01
N ALA A 225 -12.94 -18.33 30.66
CA ALA A 225 -12.66 -17.37 31.72
C ALA A 225 -12.53 -18.09 33.07
N SER A 226 -11.48 -17.79 33.83
CA SER A 226 -11.44 -18.05 35.27
C SER A 226 -10.74 -16.90 35.99
N LYS A 227 -11.47 -16.36 36.98
CA LYS A 227 -11.24 -15.13 37.72
C LYS A 227 -9.97 -15.17 38.59
N LYS A 228 -9.44 -13.95 38.77
CA LYS A 228 -8.42 -13.51 39.73
C LYS A 228 -8.67 -14.03 41.16
N ARG A 229 -7.57 -14.40 41.81
CA ARG A 229 -7.36 -14.31 43.25
C ARG A 229 -6.58 -13.03 43.55
N LYS A 230 -7.14 -12.15 44.36
CA LYS A 230 -6.51 -11.49 45.51
C LYS A 230 -7.60 -10.88 46.37
#